data_AF-A0A1V4ISC0-F1
#
_entry.id   AF-A0A1V4ISC0-F1
#
_cell.length_a   1.000
_cell.length_b   1.000
_cell.length_c   1.000
_cell.angle_alpha   90.00
_cell.angle_beta   90.00
_cell.angle_gamma   90.00
#
_symmetry.space_group_name_H-M   'P 1'
#
loop_
_entity.id
_entity.type
_entity.pdbx_description
1 polymer ?
#
loop_
_entity_poly.entity_id
_entity_poly.type
_entity_poly.pdbx_seq_one_letter_code
_entity_poly.pdbx_strand_id
1 'polypeptide(L)' 'MNNDAVLLSEIKNKKNRTRAEELLLKDENIISYIQDILVEESKGHIWHEGAIKKIREYINVNY' A
#
# COMPACT_ATOMS: atom_id res chain seq x y z
N MET A 1 -11.94 26.22 -3.37
CA MET A 1 -10.64 25.63 -3.79
C MET A 1 -10.86 25.01 -5.16
N ASN A 2 -9.95 25.22 -6.11
CA ASN A 2 -10.16 24.86 -7.52
C ASN A 2 -9.75 23.40 -7.77
N ASN A 3 -10.71 22.47 -7.70
CA ASN A 3 -10.49 21.01 -7.77
C ASN A 3 -9.76 20.58 -9.06
N ASP A 4 -9.93 21.31 -10.15
CA ASP A 4 -9.34 20.98 -11.45
C ASP A 4 -7.81 21.14 -11.44
N ALA A 5 -7.29 22.12 -10.71
CA ALA A 5 -5.84 22.33 -10.58
C ALA A 5 -5.17 21.23 -9.75
N VAL A 6 -5.87 20.73 -8.72
CA VAL A 6 -5.42 19.60 -7.89
C VAL A 6 -5.36 18.34 -8.74
N LEU A 7 -6.43 18.03 -9.47
CA LEU A 7 -6.51 16.86 -10.34
C LEU A 7 -5.41 16.86 -11.43
N LEU A 8 -5.17 18.01 -12.07
CA LEU A 8 -4.11 18.18 -13.06
C LEU A 8 -2.71 17.99 -12.46
N SER A 9 -2.49 18.45 -11.23
CA SER A 9 -1.22 18.26 -10.53
C SER A 9 -0.98 16.80 -10.15
N GLU A 10 -2.01 16.08 -9.72
CA GLU A 10 -1.95 14.65 -9.41
C GLU A 10 -1.67 13.81 -10.67
N ILE A 11 -2.33 14.13 -11.78
CA ILE A 11 -2.08 13.49 -13.09
C ILE A 11 -0.64 13.73 -13.55
N LYS A 12 -0.13 14.96 -13.39
CA LYS A 12 1.23 15.33 -13.80
C LYS A 12 2.29 14.67 -12.92
N ASN A 13 2.06 14.60 -11.62
CA ASN A 13 2.92 13.88 -10.67
C ASN A 13 2.92 12.37 -10.95
N LYS A 14 1.78 11.80 -11.36
CA LYS A 14 1.69 10.39 -11.76
C LYS A 14 2.45 10.09 -13.06
N LYS A 15 2.58 11.05 -13.98
CA LYS A 15 3.32 10.92 -15.25
C LYS A 15 4.84 11.03 -15.12
N ASN A 16 5.35 11.64 -14.04
CA ASN A 16 6.77 11.98 -13.88
C ASN A 16 7.48 11.19 -12.76
N ARG A 17 6.88 10.09 -12.28
CA ARG A 17 7.54 9.27 -11.27
C ARG A 17 8.74 8.54 -11.86
N THR A 18 9.86 8.68 -11.20
CA THR A 18 11.04 7.85 -11.47
C THR A 18 10.76 6.41 -11.06
N ARG A 19 11.47 5.45 -11.67
CA ARG A 19 11.44 4.04 -11.26
C ARG A 19 11.68 3.86 -9.75
N ALA A 20 12.54 4.69 -9.16
CA ALA A 20 12.83 4.66 -7.73
C ALA A 20 11.60 5.08 -6.89
N GLU A 21 10.89 6.13 -7.29
CA GLU A 21 9.65 6.56 -6.62
C GLU A 21 8.55 5.51 -6.73
N GLU A 22 8.41 4.85 -7.89
CA GLU A 22 7.46 3.76 -8.06
C GLU A 22 7.76 2.57 -7.14
N LEU A 23 9.04 2.22 -6.95
CA LEU A 23 9.45 1.18 -6.02
C LEU A 23 9.18 1.57 -4.56
N LEU A 24 9.49 2.80 -4.17
CA LEU A 24 9.21 3.29 -2.81
C LEU A 24 7.71 3.27 -2.51
N LEU A 25 6.88 3.71 -3.44
CA LEU A 25 5.42 3.66 -3.27
C LEU A 25 4.90 2.22 -3.18
N LYS A 26 5.49 1.30 -3.93
CA LYS A 26 5.16 -0.14 -3.87
C LYS A 26 5.49 -0.70 -2.47
N ASP A 27 6.65 -0.35 -1.93
CA ASP A 27 7.07 -0.73 -0.58
C ASP A 27 6.18 -0.10 0.51
N GLU A 28 5.83 1.19 0.38
CA GLU A 28 4.90 1.89 1.29
C GLU A 28 3.53 1.19 1.34
N ASN A 29 2.99 0.79 0.19
CA ASN A 29 1.71 0.07 0.12
C ASN A 29 1.79 -1.30 0.80
N ILE A 30 2.89 -2.03 0.61
CA ILE A 30 3.10 -3.32 1.28
C ILE A 30 3.17 -3.15 2.79
N ILE A 31 3.93 -2.16 3.27
CA ILE A 31 4.05 -1.86 4.71
C ILE A 31 2.69 -1.50 5.30
N SER A 32 1.91 -0.63 4.65
CA SER A 32 0.58 -0.23 5.11
C SER A 32 -0.35 -1.44 5.22
N TYR A 33 -0.36 -2.32 4.20
CA TYR A 33 -1.18 -3.53 4.22
C TYR A 33 -0.80 -4.46 5.38
N ILE A 34 0.49 -4.64 5.63
CA ILE A 34 0.98 -5.47 6.74
C ILE A 34 0.52 -4.89 8.08
N GLN A 35 0.63 -3.56 8.25
CA GLN A 35 0.18 -2.89 9.47
C GLN A 35 -1.31 -3.10 9.73
N ASP A 36 -2.15 -2.96 8.71
CA ASP A 36 -3.59 -3.19 8.83
C ASP A 36 -3.89 -4.63 9.27
N ILE A 37 -3.23 -5.62 8.67
CA ILE A 37 -3.43 -7.03 9.04
C ILE A 37 -2.98 -7.31 10.48
N LEU A 38 -1.85 -6.73 10.92
CA LEU A 38 -1.37 -6.89 12.30
C LEU A 38 -2.31 -6.21 13.31
N VAL A 39 -2.90 -5.07 12.95
CA VAL A 39 -3.93 -4.42 13.78
C VAL A 39 -5.15 -5.33 13.92
N GLU A 40 -5.63 -5.92 12.83
CA GLU A 40 -6.78 -6.83 12.88
C GLU A 40 -6.47 -8.14 13.63
N GLU A 41 -5.25 -8.65 13.55
CA GLU A 41 -4.75 -9.78 14.35
C GLU A 41 -4.71 -9.43 15.84
N SER A 42 -4.17 -8.26 16.19
CA SER A 42 -4.06 -7.81 17.58
C SER A 42 -5.42 -7.61 18.26
N LYS A 43 -6.47 -7.29 17.50
CA LYS A 43 -7.86 -7.22 17.96
C LYS A 43 -8.54 -8.58 18.06
N GLY A 44 -7.89 -9.65 17.62
CA GLY A 44 -8.45 -11.00 17.55
C GLY A 44 -9.45 -11.22 16.41
N HIS A 45 -9.54 -10.30 15.44
CA HIS A 45 -10.41 -10.48 14.27
C HIS A 45 -9.87 -11.52 13.29
N ILE A 46 -8.54 -11.75 13.32
CA ILE A 46 -7.86 -12.74 12.50
C ILE A 46 -6.89 -13.52 13.41
N TRP A 47 -6.84 -14.83 13.23
CA TRP A 47 -5.83 -15.66 13.89
C TRP A 47 -4.42 -15.43 13.31
N HIS A 48 -3.39 -15.52 14.14
CA HIS A 48 -1.99 -15.31 13.77
C HIS A 48 -1.55 -16.00 12.45
N GLU A 49 -1.84 -17.30 12.26
CA GLU A 49 -1.56 -18.04 11.02
C GLU A 49 -2.28 -17.46 9.79
N GLY A 50 -3.54 -17.04 9.98
CA GLY A 50 -4.32 -16.40 8.93
C GLY A 50 -3.77 -15.03 8.54
N ALA A 51 -3.30 -14.25 9.51
CA ALA A 51 -2.62 -12.97 9.30
C ALA A 51 -1.31 -13.16 8.51
N ILE A 52 -0.47 -14.12 8.92
CA ILE A 52 0.78 -14.47 8.23
C ILE A 52 0.52 -14.91 6.80
N LYS A 53 -0.50 -15.75 6.58
CA LYS A 53 -0.88 -16.21 5.23
C LYS A 53 -1.26 -15.04 4.33
N LYS A 54 -2.13 -14.15 4.79
CA LYS A 54 -2.57 -12.95 4.05
C LYS A 54 -1.39 -12.04 3.69
N ILE A 55 -0.50 -11.78 4.65
CA ILE A 55 0.71 -10.97 4.43
C ILE A 55 1.58 -11.60 3.34
N ARG A 56 1.83 -12.91 3.42
CA ARG A 56 2.67 -13.62 2.44
C ARG A 56 2.07 -13.60 1.03
N GLU A 57 0.76 -13.85 0.93
CA GLU A 57 0.04 -13.80 -0.35
C GLU A 57 0.11 -12.40 -0.97
N TYR A 58 -0.07 -11.35 -0.17
CA TYR A 58 0.01 -9.97 -0.65
C TYR A 58 1.42 -9.61 -1.14
N ILE A 59 2.47 -9.96 -0.38
CA ILE A 59 3.85 -9.72 -0.80
C ILE A 59 4.15 -10.47 -2.11
N ASN A 60 3.78 -11.75 -2.23
CA ASN A 60 4.08 -12.54 -3.43
C ASN A 60 3.39 -12.02 -4.70
N VAL A 61 2.18 -11.45 -4.58
CA VAL A 61 1.48 -10.86 -5.72
C VAL A 61 2.07 -9.50 -6.09
N ASN A 62 2.56 -8.77 -5.10
CA ASN A 62 3.02 -7.39 -5.23
C ASN A 62 4.54 -7.27 -5.09
N TYR A 63 5.37 -8.29 -5.31
CA TYR A 63 6.84 -8.14 -5.33
C TYR A 63 7.40 -8.87 -6.54
#